data_AF-A0A0W0S1J6-F1
#
_entry.id   AF-A0A0W0S1J6-F1
#
_cell.length_a   1.000
_cell.length_b   1.000
_cell.length_c   1.000
_cell.angle_alpha   90.00
_cell.angle_beta   90.00
_cell.angle_gamma   90.00
#
_symmetry.space_group_name_H-M   'P 1'
#
loop_
_entity.id
_entity.type
_entity.pdbx_description
1 polymer ?
#
loop_
_entity_poly.entity_id
_entity_poly.type
_entity_poly.pdbx_seq_one_letter_code
_entity_poly.pdbx_strand_id
1 'polypeptide(L)'
;MNLMTQYEAAIHRGEIDNDPLQRDILMRLQHLADSVKKSNSSWLYPFIKSRVKGVYLYGPVGVGKTYLIDLFYDCLEEKKKARFHFHHFMQQVDTRLRRLQGQKNPLHKIAKELAKTIRVLCFDEFMVHDVAYAMILAELLQALTAHGVILVISSNIPPDDLYRDGVHRKRFLPAIAAIKTHCDVLHLNEQRDYRVGRTPLLDAYLFPLNEHTDQTMKKQFTLLADEFKENGVIMIQNREIPYLKRAEKVIWFSFDILCNLPRSQLDYLELADKFDTIFLSNIPVLTVNHTLQAIMFIHFIDVMYDCGINIIISAEVAVDELYTEGEMKETFKRTLSRLLEMQSVDYLARHPKRELQAFIADNS
;
A
#
# COMPACT_ATOMS: atom_id res chain seq x y z
N MET A 1 -24.61 6.50 -12.48
CA MET A 1 -24.09 5.43 -13.36
C MET A 1 -24.12 4.13 -12.54
N ASN A 2 -24.54 2.99 -13.10
CA ASN A 2 -24.71 1.75 -12.34
C ASN A 2 -23.37 0.99 -12.30
N LEU A 3 -22.91 0.60 -11.09
CA LEU A 3 -21.65 -0.12 -10.88
C LEU A 3 -21.59 -1.40 -11.73
N MET A 4 -22.70 -2.13 -11.83
CA MET A 4 -22.75 -3.36 -12.62
C MET A 4 -22.57 -3.12 -14.11
N THR A 5 -23.04 -1.99 -14.64
CA THR A 5 -22.85 -1.67 -16.06
C THR A 5 -21.38 -1.39 -16.37
N GLN A 6 -20.63 -0.73 -15.47
CA GLN A 6 -19.20 -0.55 -15.66
C GLN A 6 -18.43 -1.86 -15.57
N TYR A 7 -18.81 -2.74 -14.63
CA TYR A 7 -18.25 -4.07 -14.49
C TYR A 7 -18.49 -4.94 -15.74
N GLU A 8 -19.73 -4.98 -16.25
CA GLU A 8 -20.07 -5.68 -17.49
C GLU A 8 -19.31 -5.12 -18.70
N ALA A 9 -19.15 -3.81 -18.78
CA ALA A 9 -18.38 -3.19 -19.85
C ALA A 9 -16.89 -3.58 -19.79
N ALA A 10 -16.31 -3.70 -18.58
CA ALA A 10 -14.93 -4.17 -18.40
C ALA A 10 -14.76 -5.64 -18.80
N ILE A 11 -15.74 -6.50 -18.48
CA ILE A 11 -15.78 -7.89 -18.96
C ILE A 11 -15.83 -7.93 -20.49
N HIS A 12 -16.71 -7.14 -21.11
CA HIS A 12 -16.84 -7.09 -22.57
C HIS A 12 -15.58 -6.58 -23.29
N ARG A 13 -14.80 -5.69 -22.63
CA ARG A 13 -13.50 -5.24 -23.13
C ARG A 13 -12.38 -6.25 -22.91
N GLY A 14 -12.61 -7.32 -22.14
CA GLY A 14 -11.60 -8.31 -21.78
C GLY A 14 -10.57 -7.80 -20.77
N GLU A 15 -10.93 -6.77 -20.00
CA GLU A 15 -10.06 -6.19 -18.95
C GLU A 15 -10.11 -7.02 -17.66
N ILE A 16 -11.23 -7.69 -17.42
CA ILE A 16 -11.47 -8.52 -16.22
C ILE A 16 -12.26 -9.77 -16.59
N ASP A 17 -12.09 -10.81 -15.79
CA ASP A 17 -12.91 -12.02 -15.85
C ASP A 17 -14.21 -11.84 -15.05
N ASN A 18 -15.23 -12.58 -15.47
CA ASN A 18 -16.53 -12.56 -14.81
C ASN A 18 -16.51 -13.40 -13.51
N ASP A 19 -16.55 -12.75 -12.35
CA ASP A 19 -16.57 -13.40 -11.03
C ASP A 19 -17.94 -13.25 -10.33
N PRO A 20 -18.65 -14.36 -10.05
CA PRO A 20 -19.90 -14.34 -9.27
C PRO A 20 -19.75 -13.69 -7.88
N LEU A 21 -18.61 -13.86 -7.21
CA LEU A 21 -18.38 -13.29 -5.88
C LEU A 21 -18.20 -11.77 -5.97
N GLN A 22 -17.44 -11.29 -6.95
CA GLN A 22 -17.33 -9.85 -7.19
C GLN A 22 -18.69 -9.23 -7.53
N ARG A 23 -19.54 -9.93 -8.30
CA ARG A 23 -20.92 -9.49 -8.57
C ARG A 23 -21.74 -9.33 -7.30
N ASP A 24 -21.66 -10.28 -6.38
CA ASP A 24 -22.34 -10.20 -5.08
C ASP A 24 -21.87 -9.01 -4.24
N ILE A 25 -20.56 -8.75 -4.23
CA ILE A 25 -19.98 -7.57 -3.58
C ILE A 25 -20.45 -6.28 -4.25
N LEU A 26 -20.47 -6.22 -5.58
CA LEU A 26 -20.93 -5.06 -6.35
C LEU A 26 -22.40 -4.75 -6.09
N MET A 27 -23.26 -5.75 -5.93
CA MET A 27 -24.65 -5.53 -5.52
C MET A 27 -24.74 -4.85 -4.15
N ARG A 28 -23.91 -5.26 -3.18
CA ARG A 28 -23.86 -4.63 -1.85
C ARG A 28 -23.30 -3.21 -1.91
N LEU A 29 -22.27 -2.97 -2.72
CA LEU A 29 -21.70 -1.64 -2.96
C LEU A 29 -22.67 -0.70 -3.69
N GLN A 30 -23.46 -1.23 -4.64
CA GLN A 30 -24.52 -0.46 -5.31
C GLN A 30 -25.62 -0.08 -4.31
N HIS A 31 -26.05 -1.00 -3.45
CA HIS A 31 -27.02 -0.70 -2.40
C HIS A 31 -26.50 0.39 -1.43
N LEU A 32 -25.20 0.34 -1.09
CA LEU A 32 -24.56 1.40 -0.32
C LEU A 32 -24.60 2.74 -1.06
N ALA A 33 -24.21 2.80 -2.34
CA ALA A 33 -24.24 4.02 -3.14
C ALA A 33 -25.66 4.63 -3.22
N ASP A 34 -26.68 3.79 -3.40
CA ASP A 34 -28.08 4.20 -3.43
C ASP A 34 -28.55 4.74 -2.08
N SER A 35 -28.12 4.12 -0.98
CA SER A 35 -28.42 4.55 0.39
C SER A 35 -27.78 5.91 0.70
N VAL A 36 -26.54 6.13 0.26
CA VAL A 36 -25.85 7.42 0.36
C VAL A 36 -26.63 8.50 -0.40
N LYS A 37 -27.08 8.20 -1.63
CA LYS A 37 -27.86 9.11 -2.47
C LYS A 37 -29.23 9.45 -1.87
N LYS A 38 -30.01 8.46 -1.42
CA LYS A 38 -31.34 8.68 -0.80
C LYS A 38 -31.27 9.58 0.42
N SER A 39 -30.24 9.42 1.26
CA SER A 39 -30.06 10.27 2.43
C SER A 39 -29.77 11.76 2.11
N ASN A 40 -29.44 12.13 0.87
CA ASN A 40 -29.38 13.53 0.43
C ASN A 40 -30.77 14.12 0.14
N SER A 41 -31.75 13.28 -0.20
CA SER A 41 -33.11 13.70 -0.58
C SER A 41 -34.12 13.80 0.57
N SER A 42 -33.76 13.31 1.77
CA SER A 42 -34.68 13.18 2.91
C SER A 42 -34.82 14.46 3.75
N TRP A 43 -35.25 15.56 3.13
CA TRP A 43 -35.66 16.76 3.88
C TRP A 43 -37.03 16.59 4.59
N LEU A 44 -37.82 15.58 4.21
CA LEU A 44 -39.22 15.42 4.62
C LEU A 44 -39.46 14.54 5.87
N TYR A 45 -38.46 13.84 6.42
CA TYR A 45 -38.65 12.98 7.60
C TYR A 45 -37.41 12.97 8.51
N PRO A 46 -37.30 13.90 9.50
CA PRO A 46 -36.11 14.04 10.36
C PRO A 46 -35.95 12.95 11.43
N PHE A 47 -37.03 12.21 11.76
CA PHE A 47 -37.10 11.41 12.98
C PHE A 47 -36.71 9.93 12.82
N ILE A 48 -36.48 9.45 11.59
CA ILE A 48 -36.03 8.07 11.33
C ILE A 48 -34.94 8.11 10.23
N LYS A 49 -33.79 8.71 10.52
CA LYS A 49 -32.59 8.50 9.67
C LYS A 49 -31.91 7.21 10.14
N SER A 50 -32.25 6.08 9.51
CA SER A 50 -31.45 4.86 9.65
C SER A 50 -30.02 5.17 9.21
N ARG A 51 -29.05 5.02 10.11
CA ARG A 51 -27.65 5.30 9.84
C ARG A 51 -27.15 4.32 8.78
N VAL A 52 -26.72 4.82 7.63
CA VAL A 52 -26.20 4.01 6.53
C VAL A 52 -24.93 3.32 7.03
N LYS A 53 -24.92 1.98 7.01
CA LYS A 53 -23.71 1.21 7.31
C LYS A 53 -22.74 1.29 6.14
N GLY A 54 -21.47 1.32 6.47
CA GLY A 54 -20.35 1.20 5.55
C GLY A 54 -20.10 -0.24 5.11
N VAL A 55 -18.97 -0.46 4.44
CA VAL A 55 -18.52 -1.78 4.00
C VAL A 55 -17.09 -2.03 4.48
N TYR A 56 -16.83 -3.23 4.97
CA TYR A 56 -15.48 -3.74 5.20
C TYR A 56 -15.26 -4.96 4.31
N LEU A 57 -14.54 -4.80 3.21
CA LEU A 57 -14.21 -5.84 2.25
C LEU A 57 -12.85 -6.43 2.57
N TYR A 58 -12.78 -7.74 2.84
CA TYR A 58 -11.51 -8.43 3.05
C TYR A 58 -11.35 -9.67 2.20
N GLY A 59 -10.10 -10.09 2.00
CA GLY A 59 -9.73 -11.26 1.21
C GLY A 59 -8.25 -11.24 0.80
N PRO A 60 -7.71 -12.33 0.24
CA PRO A 60 -6.30 -12.45 -0.16
C PRO A 60 -5.84 -11.37 -1.17
N VAL A 61 -4.54 -11.21 -1.34
CA VAL A 61 -3.98 -10.32 -2.37
C VAL A 61 -4.38 -10.80 -3.76
N GLY A 62 -4.66 -9.89 -4.70
CA GLY A 62 -4.94 -10.25 -6.09
C GLY A 62 -6.40 -10.66 -6.40
N VAL A 63 -7.31 -10.74 -5.42
CA VAL A 63 -8.72 -11.08 -5.67
C VAL A 63 -9.58 -9.92 -6.21
N GLY A 64 -8.98 -8.76 -6.51
CA GLY A 64 -9.67 -7.61 -7.10
C GLY A 64 -10.38 -6.67 -6.12
N LYS A 65 -10.07 -6.71 -4.82
CA LYS A 65 -10.71 -5.82 -3.81
C LYS A 65 -10.58 -4.33 -4.18
N THR A 66 -9.36 -3.90 -4.53
CA THR A 66 -9.06 -2.51 -4.90
C THR A 66 -9.88 -2.08 -6.10
N TYR A 67 -9.94 -2.91 -7.13
CA TYR A 67 -10.77 -2.67 -8.33
C TYR A 67 -12.26 -2.48 -8.00
N LEU A 68 -12.82 -3.28 -7.09
CA LEU A 68 -14.22 -3.10 -6.67
C LEU A 68 -14.45 -1.78 -5.92
N ILE A 69 -13.48 -1.37 -5.10
CA ILE A 69 -13.52 -0.07 -4.42
C ILE A 69 -13.32 1.08 -5.41
N ASP A 70 -12.48 0.93 -6.44
CA ASP A 70 -12.31 1.90 -7.53
C ASP A 70 -13.63 2.14 -8.24
N LEU A 71 -14.27 1.07 -8.73
CA LEU A 71 -15.58 1.14 -9.40
C LEU A 71 -16.64 1.82 -8.52
N PHE A 72 -16.70 1.45 -7.24
CA PHE A 72 -17.61 2.09 -6.29
C PHE A 72 -17.30 3.58 -6.14
N TYR A 73 -16.04 3.93 -5.90
CA TYR A 73 -15.63 5.30 -5.68
C TYR A 73 -15.94 6.17 -6.90
N ASP A 74 -15.64 5.71 -8.10
CA ASP A 74 -15.84 6.45 -9.34
C ASP A 74 -17.32 6.60 -9.70
N CYS A 75 -18.13 5.57 -9.48
CA CYS A 75 -19.58 5.62 -9.71
C CYS A 75 -20.34 6.44 -8.66
N LEU A 76 -19.76 6.67 -7.48
CA LEU A 76 -20.44 7.34 -6.37
C LEU A 76 -20.70 8.82 -6.70
N GLU A 77 -21.97 9.21 -6.81
CA GLU A 77 -22.39 10.59 -7.10
C GLU A 77 -22.16 11.59 -5.94
N GLU A 78 -21.86 11.09 -4.74
CA GLU A 78 -21.57 11.93 -3.57
C GLU A 78 -20.27 12.73 -3.80
N LYS A 79 -20.34 14.06 -3.68
CA LYS A 79 -19.19 14.94 -3.85
C LYS A 79 -18.30 14.98 -2.61
N LYS A 80 -18.87 14.79 -1.43
CA LYS A 80 -18.14 14.71 -0.15
C LYS A 80 -17.61 13.29 0.05
N LYS A 81 -16.74 12.85 -0.85
CA LYS A 81 -16.04 11.56 -0.75
C LYS A 81 -14.54 11.80 -0.74
N ALA A 82 -13.82 10.97 0.01
CA ALA A 82 -12.37 10.97 0.02
C ALA A 82 -11.86 9.54 0.13
N ARG A 83 -10.69 9.30 -0.47
CA ARG A 83 -10.03 8.01 -0.43
C ARG A 83 -8.58 8.18 0.00
N PHE A 84 -8.11 7.28 0.86
CA PHE A 84 -6.75 7.27 1.35
C PHE A 84 -6.25 5.83 1.51
N HIS A 85 -4.94 5.63 1.28
CA HIS A 85 -4.25 4.51 1.92
C HIS A 85 -4.26 4.74 3.43
N PHE A 86 -4.51 3.68 4.20
CA PHE A 86 -4.69 3.78 5.65
C PHE A 86 -3.50 4.45 6.35
N HIS A 87 -2.26 4.05 6.02
CA HIS A 87 -1.06 4.60 6.65
C HIS A 87 -0.92 6.11 6.42
N HIS A 88 -1.13 6.57 5.19
CA HIS A 88 -1.03 8.00 4.85
C HIS A 88 -2.10 8.83 5.57
N PHE A 89 -3.32 8.28 5.71
CA PHE A 89 -4.34 8.92 6.53
C PHE A 89 -3.91 9.06 7.99
N MET A 90 -3.34 8.00 8.58
CA MET A 90 -2.86 8.03 9.96
C MET A 90 -1.71 9.02 10.17
N GLN A 91 -0.80 9.17 9.20
CA GLN A 91 0.25 10.21 9.25
C GLN A 91 -0.33 11.63 9.27
N GLN A 92 -1.38 11.89 8.47
CA GLN A 92 -2.07 13.19 8.48
C GLN A 92 -2.78 13.44 9.81
N VAL A 93 -3.42 12.42 10.38
CA VAL A 93 -4.05 12.51 11.70
C VAL A 93 -3.00 12.81 12.77
N ASP A 94 -1.87 12.10 12.76
CA ASP A 94 -0.80 12.31 13.72
C ASP A 94 -0.23 13.73 13.64
N THR A 95 0.00 14.25 12.43
CA THR A 95 0.44 15.63 12.23
C THR A 95 -0.54 16.65 12.83
N ARG A 96 -1.85 16.43 12.68
CA ARG A 96 -2.89 17.28 13.29
C ARG A 96 -2.95 17.12 14.80
N LEU A 97 -2.76 15.91 15.32
CA LEU A 97 -2.72 15.65 16.76
C LEU A 97 -1.59 16.43 17.44
N ARG A 98 -0.39 16.45 16.85
CA ARG A 98 0.74 17.25 17.36
C ARG A 98 0.42 18.74 17.43
N ARG A 99 -0.28 19.30 16.43
CA ARG A 99 -0.73 20.71 16.42
C ARG A 99 -1.81 21.00 17.46
N LEU A 100 -2.60 20.01 17.82
CA LEU A 100 -3.68 20.11 18.81
C LEU A 100 -3.25 19.64 20.20
N GLN A 101 -1.95 19.48 20.45
CA GLN A 101 -1.43 19.02 21.74
C GLN A 101 -1.86 19.94 22.88
N GLY A 102 -2.27 19.35 24.00
CA GLY A 102 -2.80 20.07 25.17
C GLY A 102 -4.27 20.49 25.04
N GLN A 103 -4.92 20.30 23.89
CA GLN A 103 -6.35 20.54 23.74
C GLN A 103 -7.18 19.33 24.18
N LYS A 104 -8.37 19.58 24.75
CA LYS A 104 -9.33 18.51 25.10
C LYS A 104 -9.88 17.83 23.85
N ASN A 105 -9.90 16.49 23.86
CA ASN A 105 -10.46 15.61 22.83
C ASN A 105 -10.04 15.95 21.40
N PRO A 106 -8.73 15.91 21.08
CA PRO A 106 -8.21 16.37 19.79
C PRO A 106 -8.70 15.50 18.62
N LEU A 107 -8.86 14.18 18.80
CA LEU A 107 -9.40 13.28 17.78
C LEU A 107 -10.83 13.62 17.40
N HIS A 108 -11.67 13.99 18.37
CA HIS A 108 -13.04 14.42 18.11
C HIS A 108 -13.08 15.73 17.29
N LYS A 109 -12.16 16.67 17.55
CA LYS A 109 -12.02 17.89 16.73
C LYS A 109 -11.61 17.56 15.30
N ILE A 110 -10.62 16.68 15.13
CA ILE A 110 -10.15 16.22 13.81
C ILE A 110 -11.31 15.55 13.06
N ALA A 111 -12.03 14.63 13.70
CA ALA A 111 -13.17 13.95 13.10
C ALA A 111 -14.29 14.92 12.70
N LYS A 112 -14.61 15.90 13.55
CA LYS A 112 -15.60 16.95 13.25
C LYS A 112 -15.19 17.79 12.05
N GLU A 113 -13.92 18.13 11.92
CA GLU A 113 -13.41 18.89 10.77
C GLU A 113 -13.45 18.07 9.49
N LEU A 114 -12.99 16.83 9.53
CA LEU A 114 -13.06 15.91 8.38
C LEU A 114 -14.52 15.70 7.93
N ALA A 115 -15.46 15.54 8.86
CA ALA A 115 -16.87 15.33 8.56
C ALA A 115 -17.54 16.53 7.84
N LYS A 116 -16.96 17.73 7.88
CA LYS A 116 -17.48 18.88 7.11
C LYS A 116 -17.33 18.68 5.61
N THR A 117 -16.23 18.06 5.20
CA THR A 117 -15.82 17.88 3.80
C THR A 117 -15.98 16.43 3.31
N ILE A 118 -16.01 15.46 4.21
CA ILE A 118 -16.03 14.03 3.90
C ILE A 118 -17.25 13.38 4.55
N ARG A 119 -18.11 12.81 3.72
CA ARG A 119 -19.26 11.98 4.12
C ARG A 119 -18.99 10.51 3.88
N VAL A 120 -18.29 10.16 2.80
CA VAL A 120 -17.85 8.79 2.50
C VAL A 120 -16.32 8.75 2.52
N LEU A 121 -15.76 7.95 3.43
CA LEU A 121 -14.33 7.81 3.60
C LEU A 121 -13.92 6.39 3.22
N CYS A 122 -13.18 6.28 2.12
CA CYS A 122 -12.64 5.03 1.62
C CYS A 122 -11.22 4.83 2.15
N PHE A 123 -10.98 3.75 2.87
CA PHE A 123 -9.64 3.30 3.24
C PHE A 123 -9.23 2.13 2.36
N ASP A 124 -8.13 2.31 1.64
CA ASP A 124 -7.44 1.21 0.99
C ASP A 124 -6.39 0.61 1.93
N GLU A 125 -6.16 -0.70 1.79
CA GLU A 125 -5.13 -1.45 2.51
C GLU A 125 -5.13 -1.21 4.02
N PHE A 126 -6.29 -1.37 4.63
CA PHE A 126 -6.44 -1.17 6.07
C PHE A 126 -5.70 -2.25 6.85
N MET A 127 -4.47 -1.95 7.25
CA MET A 127 -3.62 -2.81 8.05
C MET A 127 -3.02 -2.02 9.21
N VAL A 128 -2.99 -2.63 10.40
CA VAL A 128 -2.53 -1.99 11.64
C VAL A 128 -1.41 -2.83 12.23
N HIS A 129 -0.19 -2.30 12.18
CA HIS A 129 1.00 -2.89 12.81
C HIS A 129 1.63 -1.96 13.86
N ASP A 130 1.42 -0.65 13.73
CA ASP A 130 1.96 0.36 14.62
C ASP A 130 1.13 0.49 15.91
N VAL A 131 1.81 0.42 17.07
CA VAL A 131 1.19 0.55 18.39
C VAL A 131 0.53 1.91 18.59
N ALA A 132 1.18 3.01 18.17
CA ALA A 132 0.66 4.36 18.32
C ALA A 132 -0.64 4.54 17.55
N TYR A 133 -0.70 4.03 16.31
CA TYR A 133 -1.92 4.09 15.51
C TYR A 133 -3.03 3.22 16.10
N ALA A 134 -2.70 2.01 16.55
CA ALA A 134 -3.65 1.13 17.21
C ALA A 134 -4.30 1.80 18.44
N MET A 135 -3.54 2.59 19.21
CA MET A 135 -4.05 3.23 20.43
C MET A 135 -5.09 4.32 20.14
N ILE A 136 -4.98 5.05 19.01
CA ILE A 136 -5.89 6.17 18.70
C ILE A 136 -7.03 5.79 17.75
N LEU A 137 -6.90 4.67 17.03
CA LEU A 137 -7.81 4.32 15.94
C LEU A 137 -9.24 4.08 16.42
N ALA A 138 -9.42 3.46 17.58
CA ALA A 138 -10.75 3.21 18.15
C ALA A 138 -11.53 4.52 18.34
N GLU A 139 -10.94 5.49 19.04
CA GLU A 139 -11.56 6.79 19.30
C GLU A 139 -11.80 7.54 17.99
N LEU A 140 -10.85 7.49 17.05
CA LEU A 140 -11.00 8.15 15.75
C LEU A 140 -12.16 7.59 14.92
N LEU A 141 -12.27 6.28 14.77
CA LEU A 141 -13.36 5.64 14.01
C LEU A 141 -14.72 5.91 14.65
N GLN A 142 -14.79 5.84 15.99
CA GLN A 142 -16.01 6.19 16.72
C GLN A 142 -16.39 7.66 16.51
N ALA A 143 -15.44 8.58 16.59
CA ALA A 143 -15.69 10.00 16.38
C ALA A 143 -16.13 10.31 14.93
N LEU A 144 -15.45 9.72 13.93
CA LEU A 144 -15.80 9.88 12.50
C LEU A 144 -17.23 9.39 12.24
N THR A 145 -17.53 8.18 12.66
CA THR A 145 -18.86 7.60 12.44
C THR A 145 -19.92 8.37 13.22
N ALA A 146 -19.64 8.82 14.46
CA ALA A 146 -20.57 9.66 15.25
C ALA A 146 -20.93 10.97 14.55
N HIS A 147 -20.01 11.53 13.75
CA HIS A 147 -20.26 12.67 12.89
C HIS A 147 -20.90 12.32 11.52
N GLY A 148 -21.31 11.07 11.33
CA GLY A 148 -22.04 10.62 10.14
C GLY A 148 -21.15 10.22 8.97
N VAL A 149 -19.84 10.07 9.17
CA VAL A 149 -18.93 9.55 8.14
C VAL A 149 -19.21 8.06 7.93
N ILE A 150 -19.42 7.68 6.68
CA ILE A 150 -19.62 6.31 6.23
C ILE A 150 -18.27 5.76 5.79
N LEU A 151 -17.90 4.60 6.33
CA LEU A 151 -16.61 3.97 6.07
C LEU A 151 -16.73 2.94 4.95
N VAL A 152 -15.79 2.94 4.02
CA VAL A 152 -15.62 1.87 3.04
C VAL A 152 -14.18 1.41 3.14
N ILE A 153 -13.94 0.16 3.52
CA ILE A 153 -12.63 -0.32 3.90
C ILE A 153 -12.29 -1.55 3.08
N SER A 154 -11.12 -1.59 2.44
CA SER A 154 -10.51 -2.81 1.92
C SER A 154 -9.37 -3.27 2.84
N SER A 155 -9.22 -4.57 3.04
CA SER A 155 -8.10 -5.14 3.81
C SER A 155 -7.74 -6.56 3.36
N ASN A 156 -6.50 -6.99 3.59
CA ASN A 156 -6.13 -8.40 3.46
C ASN A 156 -6.43 -9.22 4.72
N ILE A 157 -6.81 -8.55 5.82
CA ILE A 157 -6.97 -9.14 7.14
C ILE A 157 -8.45 -9.05 7.55
N PRO A 158 -9.09 -10.11 8.06
CA PRO A 158 -10.43 -10.00 8.62
C PRO A 158 -10.43 -9.10 9.87
N PRO A 159 -11.56 -8.43 10.21
CA PRO A 159 -11.58 -7.48 11.33
C PRO A 159 -11.08 -8.07 12.66
N ASP A 160 -11.37 -9.34 12.95
CA ASP A 160 -10.97 -10.01 14.19
C ASP A 160 -9.46 -10.28 14.30
N ASP A 161 -8.74 -10.30 13.18
CA ASP A 161 -7.29 -10.54 13.12
C ASP A 161 -6.50 -9.24 12.97
N LEU A 162 -7.15 -8.08 12.80
CA LEU A 162 -6.47 -6.78 12.80
C LEU A 162 -5.70 -6.60 14.11
N TYR A 163 -4.39 -6.37 14.03
CA TYR A 163 -3.49 -6.17 15.18
C TYR A 163 -3.40 -7.37 16.15
N ARG A 164 -3.57 -8.62 15.66
CA ARG A 164 -3.71 -9.85 16.47
C ARG A 164 -2.60 -10.08 17.50
N ASP A 165 -1.36 -9.82 17.13
CA ASP A 165 -0.20 -10.02 18.01
C ASP A 165 0.37 -8.68 18.52
N GLY A 166 -0.42 -7.61 18.40
CA GLY A 166 -0.03 -6.27 18.76
C GLY A 166 0.03 -6.03 20.27
N VAL A 167 0.99 -5.20 20.70
CA VAL A 167 1.15 -4.78 22.09
C VAL A 167 -0.13 -4.10 22.60
N HIS A 168 -0.61 -4.50 23.77
CA HIS A 168 -1.87 -4.01 24.35
C HIS A 168 -3.12 -4.21 23.47
N ARG A 169 -3.20 -5.27 22.66
CA ARG A 169 -4.35 -5.65 21.83
C ARG A 169 -5.73 -5.41 22.45
N LYS A 170 -5.92 -5.65 23.75
CA LYS A 170 -7.20 -5.37 24.44
C LYS A 170 -7.71 -3.94 24.23
N ARG A 171 -6.80 -2.96 24.12
CA ARG A 171 -7.12 -1.55 23.84
C ARG A 171 -7.55 -1.31 22.39
N PHE A 172 -7.22 -2.22 21.48
CA PHE A 172 -7.61 -2.17 20.07
C PHE A 172 -8.95 -2.84 19.77
N LEU A 173 -9.43 -3.75 20.63
CA LEU A 173 -10.73 -4.41 20.47
C LEU A 173 -11.92 -3.44 20.25
N PRO A 174 -11.97 -2.25 20.88
CA PRO A 174 -13.00 -1.26 20.59
C PRO A 174 -12.99 -0.74 19.14
N ALA A 175 -11.83 -0.73 18.46
CA ALA A 175 -11.76 -0.39 17.04
C ALA A 175 -12.41 -1.49 16.18
N ILE A 176 -12.12 -2.75 16.47
CA ILE A 176 -12.74 -3.90 15.80
C ILE A 176 -14.26 -3.88 16.00
N ALA A 177 -14.71 -3.63 17.23
CA ALA A 177 -16.12 -3.48 17.55
C ALA A 177 -16.77 -2.32 16.77
N ALA A 178 -16.10 -1.17 16.67
CA ALA A 178 -16.59 -0.02 15.90
C ALA A 178 -16.72 -0.36 14.41
N ILE A 179 -15.74 -1.05 13.82
CA ILE A 179 -15.79 -1.51 12.42
C ILE A 179 -17.00 -2.43 12.22
N LYS A 180 -17.15 -3.48 13.03
CA LYS A 180 -18.27 -4.43 12.93
C LYS A 180 -19.65 -3.81 13.18
N THR A 181 -19.72 -2.77 14.00
CA THR A 181 -20.96 -2.06 14.28
C THR A 181 -21.38 -1.18 13.09
N HIS A 182 -20.41 -0.51 12.46
CA HIS A 182 -20.68 0.50 11.45
C HIS A 182 -20.49 0.03 10.01
N CYS A 183 -19.93 -1.16 9.79
CA CYS A 183 -19.71 -1.72 8.45
C CYS A 183 -20.34 -3.10 8.33
N ASP A 184 -20.87 -3.41 7.15
CA ASP A 184 -21.14 -4.78 6.77
C ASP A 184 -19.84 -5.44 6.32
N VAL A 185 -19.48 -6.55 6.96
CA VAL A 185 -18.23 -7.27 6.71
C VAL A 185 -18.44 -8.25 5.56
N LEU A 186 -17.69 -8.04 4.49
CA LEU A 186 -17.77 -8.79 3.25
C LEU A 186 -16.45 -9.52 3.00
N HIS A 187 -16.54 -10.80 2.63
CA HIS A 187 -15.40 -11.62 2.28
C HIS A 187 -15.38 -11.88 0.78
N LEU A 188 -14.24 -11.64 0.15
CA LEU A 188 -13.96 -12.02 -1.23
C LEU A 188 -12.89 -13.11 -1.21
N ASN A 189 -13.33 -14.36 -1.34
CA ASN A 189 -12.47 -15.53 -1.39
C ASN A 189 -11.97 -15.80 -2.80
N GLU A 190 -10.86 -16.53 -2.90
CA GLU A 190 -10.38 -17.08 -4.16
C GLU A 190 -11.34 -18.17 -4.65
N GLN A 191 -12.03 -17.96 -5.76
CA GLN A 191 -12.59 -19.07 -6.55
C GLN A 191 -11.83 -19.37 -7.84
N ARG A 192 -10.83 -18.57 -8.22
CA ARG A 192 -9.84 -18.89 -9.26
C ARG A 192 -8.76 -17.81 -9.28
N ASP A 193 -7.56 -18.24 -9.65
CA ASP A 193 -6.35 -17.43 -9.77
C ASP A 193 -6.56 -16.37 -10.89
N TYR A 194 -6.80 -15.11 -10.52
CA TYR A 194 -7.02 -13.98 -11.45
C TYR A 194 -5.72 -13.44 -12.06
N ARG A 195 -4.66 -14.25 -12.12
CA ARG A 195 -3.39 -13.90 -12.79
C ARG A 195 -3.51 -13.96 -14.31
N VAL A 196 -4.38 -13.14 -14.91
CA VAL A 196 -4.41 -12.97 -16.36
C VAL A 196 -4.63 -11.49 -16.70
N GLY A 197 -3.55 -10.80 -17.11
CA GLY A 197 -3.68 -9.41 -17.53
C GLY A 197 -2.40 -8.58 -17.75
N ARG A 198 -1.39 -9.14 -18.43
CA ARG A 198 -0.31 -8.40 -19.15
C ARG A 198 0.59 -7.44 -18.34
N THR A 199 1.56 -8.04 -17.67
CA THR A 199 3.02 -7.74 -17.71
C THR A 199 3.66 -9.07 -17.27
N PRO A 200 4.84 -9.53 -17.76
CA PRO A 200 5.45 -10.72 -17.17
C PRO A 200 5.48 -10.52 -15.66
N LEU A 201 4.86 -11.42 -14.88
CA LEU A 201 4.97 -11.41 -13.43
C LEU A 201 6.46 -11.61 -13.14
N LEU A 202 7.18 -10.51 -13.00
CA LEU A 202 8.53 -10.54 -12.47
C LEU A 202 8.35 -10.77 -10.99
N ASP A 203 8.78 -11.92 -10.51
CA ASP A 203 8.93 -12.20 -9.09
C ASP A 203 9.86 -11.14 -8.48
N ALA A 204 9.28 -10.17 -7.78
CA ALA A 204 10.04 -9.04 -7.22
C ALA A 204 10.99 -9.46 -6.09
N TYR A 205 10.79 -10.64 -5.49
CA TYR A 205 11.65 -11.18 -4.45
C TYR A 205 11.89 -12.67 -4.65
N LEU A 206 13.14 -13.03 -4.94
CA LEU A 206 13.58 -14.38 -5.27
C LEU A 206 14.46 -14.93 -4.14
N PHE A 207 14.13 -16.12 -3.64
CA PHE A 207 14.89 -16.84 -2.62
C PHE A 207 14.64 -18.35 -2.74
N PRO A 208 15.51 -19.20 -2.17
CA PRO A 208 16.84 -18.88 -1.64
C PRO A 208 17.86 -18.65 -2.76
N LEU A 209 19.00 -18.04 -2.46
CA LEU A 209 20.09 -17.89 -3.43
C LEU A 209 20.58 -19.25 -3.93
N ASN A 210 20.34 -19.52 -5.21
CA ASN A 210 20.79 -20.71 -5.91
C ASN A 210 20.87 -20.45 -7.43
N GLU A 211 21.31 -21.46 -8.18
CA GLU A 211 21.42 -21.35 -9.63
C GLU A 211 20.08 -21.04 -10.31
N HIS A 212 18.96 -21.51 -9.76
CA HIS A 212 17.63 -21.24 -10.29
C HIS A 212 17.23 -19.77 -10.11
N THR A 213 17.42 -19.18 -8.93
CA THR A 213 17.13 -17.75 -8.71
C THR A 213 18.01 -16.86 -9.57
N ASP A 214 19.27 -17.24 -9.78
CA ASP A 214 20.20 -16.50 -10.65
C ASP A 214 19.77 -16.56 -12.12
N GLN A 215 19.33 -17.72 -12.61
CA GLN A 215 18.79 -17.87 -13.95
C GLN A 215 17.50 -17.06 -14.12
N THR A 216 16.63 -17.05 -13.10
CA THR A 216 15.39 -16.27 -13.10
C THR A 216 15.68 -14.77 -13.14
N MET A 217 16.60 -14.25 -12.32
CA MET A 217 17.05 -12.85 -12.36
C MET A 217 17.55 -12.46 -13.76
N LYS A 218 18.41 -13.29 -14.36
CA LYS A 218 18.94 -13.06 -15.71
C LYS A 218 17.83 -13.02 -16.75
N LYS A 219 16.91 -13.98 -16.69
CA LYS A 219 15.77 -14.08 -17.61
C LYS A 219 14.87 -12.84 -17.49
N GLN A 220 14.54 -12.44 -16.27
CA GLN A 220 13.72 -11.26 -16.01
C GLN A 220 14.37 -9.97 -16.50
N PHE A 221 15.68 -9.81 -16.34
CA PHE A 221 16.40 -8.68 -16.89
C PHE A 221 16.32 -8.64 -18.43
N THR A 222 16.54 -9.78 -19.10
CA THR A 222 16.46 -9.86 -20.57
C THR A 222 15.06 -9.66 -21.14
N LEU A 223 14.00 -9.85 -20.33
CA LEU A 223 12.63 -9.53 -20.74
C LEU A 223 12.34 -8.03 -20.76
N LEU A 224 13.12 -7.24 -20.01
CA LEU A 224 12.93 -5.79 -19.91
C LEU A 224 13.87 -4.98 -20.80
N ALA A 225 14.94 -5.60 -21.30
CA ALA A 225 15.94 -4.94 -22.13
C ALA A 225 16.56 -5.88 -23.16
N ASP A 226 16.41 -5.54 -24.43
CA ASP A 226 17.02 -6.24 -25.56
C ASP A 226 18.52 -5.92 -25.71
N GLU A 227 18.92 -4.66 -25.46
CA GLU A 227 20.30 -4.20 -25.50
C GLU A 227 20.75 -3.68 -24.12
N PHE A 228 21.87 -4.21 -23.62
CA PHE A 228 22.43 -3.80 -22.33
C PHE A 228 23.96 -3.87 -22.31
N LYS A 229 24.57 -3.10 -21.42
CA LYS A 229 25.99 -3.18 -21.06
C LYS A 229 26.15 -4.03 -19.81
N GLU A 230 27.25 -4.77 -19.70
CA GLU A 230 27.58 -5.58 -18.53
C GLU A 230 28.86 -5.07 -17.84
N ASN A 231 28.96 -5.31 -16.53
CA ASN A 231 30.17 -5.11 -15.71
C ASN A 231 30.84 -3.75 -15.91
N GLY A 232 30.05 -2.67 -15.89
CA GLY A 232 30.52 -1.31 -16.08
C GLY A 232 30.36 -0.45 -14.84
N VAL A 233 30.62 0.85 -14.98
CA VAL A 233 30.42 1.85 -13.93
C VAL A 233 29.40 2.91 -14.38
N ILE A 234 28.57 3.37 -13.45
CA ILE A 234 27.71 4.53 -13.64
C ILE A 234 28.11 5.65 -12.69
N MET A 235 28.09 6.89 -13.18
CA MET A 235 28.29 8.08 -12.37
C MET A 235 26.96 8.51 -11.73
N ILE A 236 26.96 8.54 -10.40
CA ILE A 236 25.85 8.97 -9.53
C ILE A 236 26.46 9.88 -8.46
N GLN A 237 25.95 11.09 -8.30
CA GLN A 237 26.41 12.11 -7.34
C GLN A 237 27.94 12.29 -7.37
N ASN A 238 28.52 12.32 -8.58
CA ASN A 238 29.97 12.37 -8.85
C ASN A 238 30.79 11.18 -8.31
N ARG A 239 30.15 10.02 -8.14
CA ARG A 239 30.79 8.79 -7.67
C ARG A 239 30.56 7.67 -8.67
N GLU A 240 31.57 6.83 -8.85
CA GLU A 240 31.44 5.60 -9.62
C GLU A 240 30.70 4.54 -8.79
N ILE A 241 29.69 3.93 -9.41
CA ILE A 241 28.99 2.76 -8.87
C ILE A 241 29.11 1.63 -9.91
N PRO A 242 29.81 0.53 -9.60
CA PRO A 242 29.83 -0.65 -10.44
C PRO A 242 28.43 -1.25 -10.59
N TYR A 243 28.03 -1.61 -11.81
CA TYR A 243 26.79 -2.33 -12.08
C TYR A 243 27.09 -3.66 -12.76
N LEU A 244 26.22 -4.65 -12.55
CA LEU A 244 26.28 -5.95 -13.22
C LEU A 244 25.75 -5.84 -14.64
N LYS A 245 24.57 -5.22 -14.81
CA LYS A 245 23.97 -4.95 -16.11
C LYS A 245 23.27 -3.59 -16.12
N ARG A 246 23.25 -2.93 -17.27
CA ARG A 246 22.58 -1.65 -17.47
C ARG A 246 21.99 -1.51 -18.86
N ALA A 247 20.72 -1.16 -18.92
CA ALA A 247 20.00 -0.70 -20.09
C ALA A 247 19.57 0.77 -19.91
N GLU A 248 18.72 1.28 -20.80
CA GLU A 248 18.27 2.68 -20.76
C GLU A 248 17.49 2.99 -19.47
N LYS A 249 16.50 2.17 -19.13
CA LYS A 249 15.58 2.37 -17.98
C LYS A 249 15.66 1.28 -16.90
N VAL A 250 16.61 0.35 -17.05
CA VAL A 250 16.78 -0.79 -16.15
C VAL A 250 18.25 -0.91 -15.75
N ILE A 251 18.52 -1.14 -14.47
CA ILE A 251 19.89 -1.34 -13.97
C ILE A 251 19.94 -2.44 -12.92
N TRP A 252 21.06 -3.15 -12.85
CA TRP A 252 21.27 -4.26 -11.93
C TRP A 252 22.55 -4.07 -11.13
N PHE A 253 22.42 -4.09 -9.80
CA PHE A 253 23.51 -4.04 -8.84
C PHE A 253 23.60 -5.31 -7.97
N SER A 254 24.78 -5.54 -7.41
CA SER A 254 24.96 -6.47 -6.28
C SER A 254 24.73 -5.73 -4.95
N PHE A 255 24.20 -6.42 -3.94
CA PHE A 255 23.88 -5.85 -2.63
C PHE A 255 25.07 -5.18 -1.95
N ASP A 256 26.24 -5.82 -1.98
CA ASP A 256 27.49 -5.35 -1.37
C ASP A 256 28.06 -4.08 -2.01
N ILE A 257 27.61 -3.74 -3.22
CA ILE A 257 27.99 -2.50 -3.91
C ILE A 257 27.01 -1.37 -3.57
N LEU A 258 25.72 -1.68 -3.57
CA LEU A 258 24.67 -0.66 -3.45
C LEU A 258 24.33 -0.32 -2.00
N CYS A 259 24.40 -1.31 -1.10
CA CYS A 259 24.15 -1.15 0.33
C CYS A 259 25.46 -1.19 1.12
N ASN A 260 26.43 -0.36 0.72
CA ASN A 260 27.73 -0.23 1.37
C ASN A 260 28.24 1.23 1.34
N LEU A 261 29.18 1.59 2.21
CA LEU A 261 29.78 2.93 2.16
C LEU A 261 30.57 3.12 0.84
N PRO A 262 30.62 4.33 0.27
CA PRO A 262 30.14 5.61 0.82
C PRO A 262 28.72 6.00 0.34
N ARG A 263 27.80 5.06 0.10
CA ARG A 263 26.47 5.37 -0.45
C ARG A 263 25.62 6.21 0.52
N SER A 264 24.75 7.03 -0.06
CA SER A 264 23.89 7.99 0.62
C SER A 264 22.50 8.00 0.00
N GLN A 265 21.53 8.59 0.70
CA GLN A 265 20.16 8.73 0.20
C GLN A 265 20.09 9.51 -1.12
N LEU A 266 20.97 10.48 -1.34
CA LEU A 266 21.06 11.24 -2.59
C LEU A 266 21.47 10.35 -3.77
N ASP A 267 22.34 9.37 -3.54
CA ASP A 267 22.70 8.40 -4.59
C ASP A 267 21.47 7.59 -5.02
N TYR A 268 20.63 7.18 -4.07
CA TYR A 268 19.40 6.44 -4.37
C TYR A 268 18.34 7.29 -5.07
N LEU A 269 18.22 8.57 -4.72
CA LEU A 269 17.29 9.49 -5.39
C LEU A 269 17.67 9.70 -6.86
N GLU A 270 18.95 9.88 -7.17
CA GLU A 270 19.40 9.99 -8.58
C GLU A 270 19.22 8.67 -9.35
N LEU A 271 19.40 7.52 -8.69
CA LEU A 271 19.09 6.22 -9.29
C LEU A 271 17.59 6.09 -9.62
N ALA A 272 16.71 6.51 -8.71
CA ALA A 272 15.26 6.53 -8.92
C ALA A 272 14.84 7.51 -10.04
N ASP A 273 15.56 8.61 -10.21
CA ASP A 273 15.35 9.52 -11.34
C ASP A 273 15.64 8.84 -12.68
N LYS A 274 16.81 8.18 -12.76
CA LYS A 274 17.35 7.64 -14.01
C LYS A 274 16.67 6.37 -14.47
N PHE A 275 16.23 5.51 -13.55
CA PHE A 275 15.75 4.17 -13.86
C PHE A 275 14.30 3.97 -13.45
N ASP A 276 13.60 3.09 -14.14
CA ASP A 276 12.21 2.71 -13.83
C ASP A 276 12.18 1.33 -13.13
N THR A 277 13.23 0.53 -13.32
CA THR A 277 13.41 -0.77 -12.67
C THR A 277 14.84 -0.97 -12.18
N ILE A 278 15.01 -1.43 -10.94
CA ILE A 278 16.30 -1.73 -10.33
C ILE A 278 16.35 -3.18 -9.84
N PHE A 279 17.31 -3.94 -10.33
CA PHE A 279 17.62 -5.27 -9.84
C PHE A 279 18.69 -5.19 -8.75
N LEU A 280 18.50 -5.92 -7.65
CA LEU A 280 19.44 -5.99 -6.54
C LEU A 280 19.65 -7.44 -6.11
N SER A 281 20.79 -8.03 -6.48
CA SER A 281 21.07 -9.43 -6.23
C SER A 281 21.93 -9.68 -5.01
N ASN A 282 21.87 -10.91 -4.51
CA ASN A 282 22.78 -11.48 -3.50
C ASN A 282 22.66 -10.79 -2.14
N ILE A 283 21.43 -10.50 -1.70
CA ILE A 283 21.21 -9.99 -0.34
C ILE A 283 21.47 -11.16 0.65
N PRO A 284 22.48 -11.06 1.53
CA PRO A 284 22.74 -12.10 2.51
C PRO A 284 21.72 -12.02 3.66
N VAL A 285 21.68 -13.04 4.52
CA VAL A 285 21.04 -12.90 5.83
C VAL A 285 21.69 -11.74 6.59
N LEU A 286 20.91 -10.71 6.93
CA LEU A 286 21.41 -9.60 7.72
C LEU A 286 21.40 -10.00 9.21
N THR A 287 22.53 -9.80 9.88
CA THR A 287 22.70 -10.13 11.29
C THR A 287 23.03 -8.86 12.08
N VAL A 288 23.19 -8.96 13.38
CA VAL A 288 23.62 -7.84 14.24
C VAL A 288 24.92 -7.17 13.80
N ASN A 289 25.76 -7.86 13.01
CA ASN A 289 27.02 -7.33 12.46
C ASN A 289 26.83 -6.52 11.17
N HIS A 290 25.61 -6.50 10.61
CA HIS A 290 25.28 -5.84 9.35
C HIS A 290 24.49 -4.53 9.55
N THR A 291 24.64 -3.84 10.68
CA THR A 291 23.86 -2.63 11.00
C THR A 291 23.97 -1.55 9.92
N LEU A 292 25.17 -1.29 9.39
CA LEU A 292 25.36 -0.29 8.32
C LEU A 292 24.62 -0.67 7.03
N GLN A 293 24.75 -1.93 6.62
CA GLN A 293 24.08 -2.48 5.44
C GLN A 293 22.55 -2.44 5.62
N ALA A 294 22.05 -2.77 6.81
CA ALA A 294 20.63 -2.66 7.14
C ALA A 294 20.12 -1.22 7.03
N ILE A 295 20.85 -0.23 7.57
CA ILE A 295 20.51 1.20 7.43
C ILE A 295 20.45 1.61 5.96
N MET A 296 21.46 1.25 5.18
CA MET A 296 21.51 1.60 3.76
C MET A 296 20.43 0.91 2.93
N PHE A 297 20.10 -0.33 3.26
CA PHE A 297 19.01 -1.05 2.63
C PHE A 297 17.64 -0.45 2.98
N ILE A 298 17.43 -0.05 4.25
CA ILE A 298 16.24 0.70 4.67
C ILE A 298 16.11 1.97 3.83
N HIS A 299 17.17 2.79 3.72
CA HIS A 299 17.15 4.02 2.93
C HIS A 299 16.91 3.76 1.44
N PHE A 300 17.50 2.70 0.89
CA PHE A 300 17.30 2.31 -0.51
C PHE A 300 15.83 1.96 -0.76
N ILE A 301 15.25 1.05 0.02
CA ILE A 301 13.85 0.64 -0.13
C ILE A 301 12.90 1.82 0.09
N ASP A 302 13.18 2.68 1.06
CA ASP A 302 12.36 3.86 1.33
C ASP A 302 12.29 4.78 0.10
N VAL A 303 13.42 5.07 -0.55
CA VAL A 303 13.46 5.88 -1.76
C VAL A 303 12.76 5.19 -2.93
N MET A 304 13.06 3.91 -3.19
CA MET A 304 12.44 3.19 -4.31
C MET A 304 10.92 3.11 -4.17
N TYR A 305 10.45 2.87 -2.95
CA TYR A 305 9.03 2.86 -2.63
C TYR A 305 8.39 4.24 -2.85
N ASP A 306 8.98 5.30 -2.28
CA ASP A 306 8.39 6.64 -2.34
C ASP A 306 8.37 7.22 -3.77
N CYS A 307 9.34 6.81 -4.61
CA CYS A 307 9.44 7.19 -6.02
C CYS A 307 8.66 6.28 -6.98
N GLY A 308 8.09 5.16 -6.51
CA GLY A 308 7.35 4.22 -7.36
C GLY A 308 8.23 3.39 -8.30
N ILE A 309 9.45 3.08 -7.88
CA ILE A 309 10.42 2.31 -8.67
C ILE A 309 10.15 0.82 -8.53
N ASN A 310 10.18 0.11 -9.65
CA ASN A 310 10.08 -1.35 -9.65
C ASN A 310 11.39 -1.96 -9.14
N ILE A 311 11.31 -2.92 -8.21
CA ILE A 311 12.50 -3.62 -7.70
C ILE A 311 12.38 -5.12 -7.93
N ILE A 312 13.49 -5.74 -8.31
CA ILE A 312 13.62 -7.20 -8.37
C ILE A 312 14.83 -7.58 -7.51
N ILE A 313 14.59 -8.38 -6.48
CA ILE A 313 15.59 -8.74 -5.47
C ILE A 313 15.88 -10.24 -5.53
N SER A 314 17.14 -10.63 -5.33
CA SER A 314 17.49 -12.00 -4.90
C SER A 314 18.13 -12.01 -3.51
N ALA A 315 17.66 -12.89 -2.64
CA ALA A 315 18.08 -12.96 -1.23
C ALA A 315 18.27 -14.39 -0.74
N GLU A 316 19.11 -14.55 0.29
CA GLU A 316 19.50 -15.85 0.85
C GLU A 316 18.33 -16.57 1.53
N VAL A 317 17.43 -15.80 2.15
CA VAL A 317 16.31 -16.28 2.95
C VAL A 317 15.00 -15.60 2.55
N ALA A 318 13.89 -16.07 3.11
CA ALA A 318 12.61 -15.41 2.97
C ALA A 318 12.65 -13.98 3.55
N VAL A 319 11.76 -13.12 3.04
CA VAL A 319 11.77 -11.68 3.38
C VAL A 319 11.57 -11.40 4.88
N ASP A 320 10.77 -12.20 5.57
CA ASP A 320 10.51 -12.13 7.01
C ASP A 320 11.68 -12.64 7.87
N GLU A 321 12.60 -13.40 7.28
CA GLU A 321 13.83 -13.90 7.90
C GLU A 321 15.05 -13.02 7.60
N LEU A 322 14.92 -12.02 6.72
CA LEU A 322 16.04 -11.25 6.18
C LEU A 322 16.81 -10.45 7.24
N TYR A 323 16.13 -9.93 8.26
CA TYR A 323 16.74 -9.21 9.39
C TYR A 323 15.89 -9.35 10.65
N THR A 324 16.16 -10.39 11.43
CA THR A 324 15.35 -10.75 12.61
C THR A 324 15.92 -10.21 13.92
N GLU A 325 17.17 -9.75 13.95
CA GLU A 325 17.88 -9.30 15.15
C GLU A 325 18.86 -8.15 14.83
N GLY A 326 19.01 -7.22 15.78
CA GLY A 326 19.95 -6.09 15.67
C GLY A 326 19.31 -4.73 15.94
N GLU A 327 20.13 -3.68 15.98
CA GLU A 327 19.74 -2.32 16.39
C GLU A 327 18.60 -1.74 15.54
N MET A 328 18.58 -2.07 14.23
CA MET A 328 17.60 -1.53 13.31
C MET A 328 16.32 -2.37 13.20
N LYS A 329 16.17 -3.45 13.98
CA LYS A 329 15.10 -4.45 13.82
C LYS A 329 13.71 -3.82 13.78
N GLU A 330 13.44 -2.89 14.70
CA GLU A 330 12.14 -2.22 14.79
C GLU A 330 11.86 -1.35 13.56
N THR A 331 12.85 -0.60 13.10
CA THR A 331 12.75 0.22 11.87
C THR A 331 12.59 -0.66 10.62
N PHE A 332 13.26 -1.81 10.59
CA PHE A 332 13.24 -2.75 9.47
C PHE A 332 11.85 -3.38 9.24
N LYS A 333 10.98 -3.44 10.26
CA LYS A 333 9.58 -3.89 10.09
C LYS A 333 8.83 -3.07 9.04
N ARG A 334 9.11 -1.76 8.93
CA ARG A 334 8.52 -0.90 7.88
C ARG A 334 9.07 -1.28 6.50
N THR A 335 10.37 -1.53 6.41
CA THR A 335 11.02 -2.00 5.18
C THR A 335 10.45 -3.34 4.73
N LEU A 336 10.22 -4.28 5.65
CA LEU A 336 9.54 -5.55 5.38
C LEU A 336 8.15 -5.33 4.79
N SER A 337 7.34 -4.46 5.39
CA SER A 337 6.01 -4.13 4.86
C SER A 337 6.07 -3.57 3.44
N ARG A 338 7.02 -2.67 3.16
CA ARG A 338 7.23 -2.10 1.82
C ARG A 338 7.67 -3.16 0.82
N LEU A 339 8.61 -4.02 1.17
CA LEU A 339 9.07 -5.13 0.33
C LEU A 339 7.95 -6.10 -0.03
N LEU A 340 7.07 -6.41 0.93
CA LEU A 340 5.89 -7.25 0.68
C LEU A 340 4.89 -6.56 -0.26
N GLU A 341 4.71 -5.24 -0.10
CA GLU A 341 3.82 -4.47 -0.97
C GLU A 341 4.37 -4.34 -2.41
N MET A 342 5.68 -4.13 -2.54
CA MET A 342 6.37 -4.03 -3.84
C MET A 342 6.35 -5.35 -4.62
N GLN A 343 6.05 -6.49 -3.97
CA GLN A 343 5.80 -7.78 -4.62
C GLN A 343 4.38 -7.91 -5.18
N SER A 344 3.47 -6.99 -4.88
CA SER A 344 2.09 -7.06 -5.37
C SER A 344 2.01 -6.64 -6.84
N VAL A 345 1.19 -7.36 -7.61
CA VAL A 345 0.91 -7.06 -9.04
C VAL A 345 0.39 -5.63 -9.22
N ASP A 346 -0.33 -5.11 -8.23
CA ASP A 346 -0.92 -3.77 -8.28
C ASP A 346 0.05 -2.66 -7.86
N TYR A 347 1.27 -2.95 -7.41
CA TYR A 347 2.19 -1.93 -6.87
C TYR A 347 2.50 -0.82 -7.89
N LEU A 348 2.92 -1.18 -9.12
CA LEU A 348 3.31 -0.22 -10.16
C LEU A 348 2.12 0.58 -10.70
N ALA A 349 0.93 -0.02 -10.76
CA ALA A 349 -0.29 0.69 -11.14
C ALA A 349 -0.71 1.72 -10.08
N ARG A 350 -0.39 1.47 -8.80
CA ARG A 350 -0.74 2.32 -7.65
C ARG A 350 0.33 3.36 -7.30
N HIS A 351 1.57 3.15 -7.71
CA HIS A 351 2.70 4.03 -7.48
C HIS A 351 3.35 4.47 -8.80
N PRO A 352 2.66 5.29 -9.63
CA PRO A 352 3.26 5.80 -10.85
C PRO A 352 4.50 6.62 -10.50
N LYS A 353 5.56 6.45 -11.31
CA LYS A 353 6.84 7.13 -11.11
C LYS A 353 6.62 8.62 -10.90
N ARG A 354 7.08 9.14 -9.76
CA ARG A 354 6.95 10.56 -9.42
C ARG A 354 8.19 11.32 -9.90
N GLU A 355 8.00 12.35 -10.71
CA GLU A 355 9.11 13.23 -11.11
C GLU A 355 9.64 14.00 -9.88
N LEU A 356 10.94 13.90 -9.64
CA LEU A 356 11.64 14.43 -8.46
C LEU A 356 11.56 15.96 -8.31
N GLN A 357 11.09 16.70 -9.32
CA GLN A 357 10.99 18.15 -9.30
C GLN A 357 10.09 18.70 -8.16
N ALA A 358 9.22 17.87 -7.57
CA ALA A 358 8.35 18.29 -6.46
C ALA A 358 9.00 18.28 -5.06
N PHE A 359 10.14 17.61 -4.86
CA PHE A 359 10.70 17.40 -3.50
C PHE A 359 11.74 18.45 -3.06
N ILE A 360 12.30 19.24 -3.99
CA ILE A 360 13.38 20.19 -3.68
C ILE A 360 12.85 21.62 -3.42
N ALA A 361 11.59 21.92 -3.72
CA ALA A 361 11.04 23.27 -3.64
C ALA A 361 10.63 23.76 -2.22
N ASP A 362 10.59 22.89 -1.20
CA ASP A 362 10.10 23.24 0.15
C ASP A 362 11.23 23.35 1.21
N ASN A 363 12.40 23.84 0.81
CA ASN A 363 13.40 24.38 1.74
C ASN A 363 14.00 25.67 1.18
N SER A 364 13.24 26.77 1.23
CA SER A 364 13.73 28.15 1.09
C SER A 364 12.87 29.08 1.92
#